data_AF-A0A386ZLL0-F1
#
_entry.id   AF-A0A386ZLL0-F1
#
_cell.length_a   1.000
_cell.length_b   1.000
_cell.length_c   1.000
_cell.angle_alpha   90.00
_cell.angle_beta   90.00
_cell.angle_gamma   90.00
#
_symmetry.space_group_name_H-M   'P 1'
#
loop_
_entity.id
_entity.type
_entity.pdbx_description
1 polymer ?
#
loop_
_entity_poly.entity_id
_entity_poly.type
_entity_poly.pdbx_seq_one_letter_code
_entity_poly.pdbx_strand_id
1 'polypeptide(L)'
;MQYPPTAPELLTALADLLETRLLPALPPELRHEARVGAHLARMLERELSLDAAPEFDATAVPEERWWAALVSVVRADLAVAKPGYDAWEGE
;
A
#
# COMPACT_ATOMS: atom_id res chain seq x y z
N MET A 1 -16.55 -20.95 -16.75
CA MET A 1 -15.98 -21.09 -15.40
C MET A 1 -15.80 -19.69 -14.85
N GLN A 2 -16.36 -19.40 -13.67
CA GLN A 2 -16.10 -18.14 -13.00
C GLN A 2 -14.80 -18.31 -12.21
N TYR A 3 -13.79 -17.50 -12.53
CA TYR A 3 -12.53 -17.55 -11.82
C TYR A 3 -12.74 -17.07 -10.38
N PRO A 4 -12.14 -17.72 -9.36
CA PRO A 4 -12.17 -17.17 -8.01
C PRO A 4 -11.46 -15.81 -8.01
N PRO A 5 -12.00 -14.82 -7.26
CA PRO A 5 -11.34 -13.52 -7.12
C PRO A 5 -9.98 -13.68 -6.46
N THR A 6 -9.04 -12.83 -6.87
CA THR A 6 -7.69 -12.72 -6.31
C THR A 6 -7.70 -12.04 -4.94
N ALA A 7 -6.61 -12.19 -4.17
CA ALA A 7 -6.49 -11.53 -2.87
C ALA A 7 -6.56 -9.98 -2.97
N PRO A 8 -5.92 -9.30 -3.93
CA PRO A 8 -6.10 -7.85 -4.14
C PRO A 8 -7.57 -7.47 -4.39
N GLU A 9 -8.27 -8.19 -5.27
CA GLU A 9 -9.69 -7.93 -5.56
C GLU A 9 -10.58 -8.08 -4.31
N LEU A 10 -10.30 -9.07 -3.46
CA LEU A 10 -11.00 -9.27 -2.20
C LEU A 10 -10.72 -8.14 -1.20
N LEU A 11 -9.48 -7.64 -1.14
CA LEU A 11 -9.09 -6.55 -0.26
C LEU A 11 -9.70 -5.22 -0.71
N THR A 12 -9.78 -4.96 -2.02
CA THR A 12 -10.54 -3.82 -2.57
C THR A 12 -12.01 -3.91 -2.17
N ALA A 13 -12.66 -5.05 -2.38
CA ALA A 13 -14.06 -5.25 -2.03
C ALA A 13 -14.32 -5.07 -0.52
N LEU A 14 -13.39 -5.53 0.33
CA LEU A 14 -13.45 -5.35 1.77
C LEU A 14 -13.33 -3.87 2.16
N ALA A 15 -12.39 -3.14 1.58
CA ALA A 15 -12.24 -1.71 1.84
C ALA A 15 -13.50 -0.94 1.46
N ASP A 16 -14.09 -1.24 0.31
CA ASP A 16 -15.32 -0.59 -0.18
C ASP A 16 -16.53 -0.93 0.69
N LEU A 17 -16.65 -2.18 1.16
CA LEU A 17 -17.67 -2.58 2.12
C LEU A 17 -17.56 -1.77 3.42
N LEU A 18 -16.36 -1.69 3.98
CA LEU A 18 -16.10 -0.99 5.24
C LEU A 18 -16.39 0.51 5.11
N GLU A 19 -15.93 1.16 4.04
CA GLU A 19 -16.04 2.61 3.88
C GLU A 19 -17.39 3.06 3.33
N THR A 20 -17.93 2.37 2.32
CA THR A 20 -19.13 2.84 1.60
C THR A 20 -20.41 2.35 2.25
N ARG A 21 -20.39 1.16 2.87
CA ARG A 21 -21.61 0.55 3.44
C ARG A 21 -21.62 0.59 4.96
N LEU A 22 -20.55 0.13 5.60
CA LEU A 22 -20.55 -0.03 7.05
C LEU A 22 -20.30 1.29 7.78
N LEU A 23 -19.31 2.08 7.36
CA LEU A 23 -18.98 3.37 7.98
C LEU A 23 -20.19 4.30 8.21
N PRO A 24 -21.07 4.56 7.21
CA PRO A 24 -22.25 5.41 7.45
C PRO A 24 -23.32 4.75 8.33
N ALA A 25 -23.38 3.42 8.38
CA ALA A 25 -24.37 2.66 9.16
C ALA A 25 -23.95 2.41 10.61
N LEU A 26 -22.65 2.55 10.93
CA LEU A 26 -22.11 2.30 12.26
C LEU A 26 -22.36 3.45 13.26
N PRO A 27 -22.51 3.13 14.55
CA PRO A 27 -22.47 4.12 15.63
C PRO A 27 -21.16 4.93 15.60
N PRO A 28 -21.16 6.21 16.03
CA PRO A 28 -19.99 7.08 15.95
C PRO A 28 -18.69 6.49 16.52
N GLU A 29 -18.79 5.85 17.69
CA GLU A 29 -17.69 5.16 18.39
C GLU A 29 -17.02 4.02 17.62
N LEU A 30 -17.63 3.46 16.57
CA LEU A 30 -17.04 2.37 15.75
C LEU A 30 -16.58 2.83 14.36
N ARG A 31 -16.80 4.11 14.02
CA ARG A 31 -16.48 4.62 12.68
C ARG A 31 -14.98 4.73 12.46
N HIS A 32 -14.21 5.00 13.51
CA HIS A 32 -12.76 5.09 13.38
C HIS A 32 -12.16 3.75 12.98
N GLU A 33 -12.59 2.67 13.64
CA GLU A 33 -12.18 1.29 13.39
C GLU A 33 -12.54 0.84 11.98
N ALA A 34 -13.73 1.20 11.49
CA ALA A 34 -14.11 0.92 10.11
C ALA A 34 -13.21 1.64 9.08
N ARG A 35 -12.85 2.92 9.34
CA ARG A 35 -11.89 3.66 8.51
C ARG A 35 -10.50 3.03 8.54
N VAL A 36 -10.03 2.62 9.72
CA VAL A 36 -8.74 1.93 9.88
C VAL A 36 -8.74 0.61 9.12
N GLY A 37 -9.80 -0.20 9.26
CA GLY A 37 -9.93 -1.46 8.54
C GLY A 37 -9.92 -1.28 7.02
N ALA A 38 -10.66 -0.28 6.50
CA ALA A 38 -10.64 0.03 5.07
C ALA A 38 -9.25 0.48 4.60
N HIS A 39 -8.56 1.28 5.42
CA HIS A 39 -7.20 1.73 5.11
C HIS A 39 -6.20 0.57 5.08
N LEU A 40 -6.24 -0.33 6.05
CA LEU A 40 -5.39 -1.53 6.11
C LEU A 40 -5.63 -2.44 4.91
N ALA A 41 -6.90 -2.67 4.54
CA ALA A 41 -7.24 -3.47 3.37
C ALA A 41 -6.62 -2.88 2.09
N ARG A 42 -6.69 -1.55 1.91
CA ARG A 42 -6.03 -0.88 0.77
C ARG A 42 -4.51 -0.96 0.83
N MET A 43 -3.91 -0.90 2.01
CA MET A 43 -2.45 -1.01 2.16
C MET A 43 -1.97 -2.40 1.74
N LEU A 44 -2.63 -3.44 2.24
CA LEU A 44 -2.33 -4.83 1.88
C LEU A 44 -2.60 -5.11 0.39
N GLU A 45 -3.64 -4.51 -0.19
CA GLU A 45 -3.89 -4.59 -1.62
C GLU A 45 -2.70 -4.06 -2.41
N ARG A 46 -2.18 -2.87 -2.05
CA ARG A 46 -0.99 -2.30 -2.71
C ARG A 46 0.24 -3.16 -2.53
N GLU A 47 0.49 -3.70 -1.35
CA GLU A 47 1.62 -4.62 -1.11
C GLU A 47 1.58 -5.86 -2.01
N LEU A 48 0.38 -6.36 -2.32
CA LEU A 48 0.19 -7.55 -3.16
C LEU A 48 0.17 -7.23 -4.67
N SER A 49 -0.20 -6.01 -5.03
CA SER A 49 -0.32 -5.56 -6.42
C SER A 49 0.97 -4.94 -6.97
N LEU A 50 1.83 -4.41 -6.09
CA LEU A 50 3.12 -3.83 -6.47
C LEU A 50 4.21 -4.90 -6.47
N ASP A 51 5.23 -4.67 -7.30
CA ASP A 51 6.44 -5.49 -7.26
C ASP A 51 7.11 -5.38 -5.89
N ALA A 52 7.77 -6.46 -5.47
CA ALA A 52 8.51 -6.48 -4.21
C ALA A 52 9.51 -5.31 -4.18
N ALA A 53 9.54 -4.61 -3.04
CA ALA A 53 10.50 -3.53 -2.83
C ALA A 53 11.92 -4.05 -3.06
N PRO A 54 12.77 -3.29 -3.78
CA PRO A 54 14.15 -3.69 -3.95
C PRO A 54 14.83 -3.72 -2.58
N GLU A 55 15.67 -4.72 -2.35
CA GLU A 55 16.53 -4.77 -1.17
C GLU A 55 17.83 -4.00 -1.44
N PHE A 56 18.27 -3.20 -0.47
CA PHE A 56 19.56 -2.53 -0.55
C PHE A 56 20.66 -3.40 0.08
N ASP A 57 21.59 -3.88 -0.75
CA ASP A 57 22.82 -4.54 -0.31
C ASP A 57 24.04 -3.68 -0.63
N ALA A 58 24.63 -3.10 0.42
CA ALA A 58 25.82 -2.25 0.32
C ALA A 58 27.06 -2.98 -0.23
N THR A 59 27.09 -4.31 -0.19
CA THR A 59 28.20 -5.13 -0.73
C THR A 59 28.02 -5.44 -2.22
N ALA A 60 26.78 -5.44 -2.72
CA ALA A 60 26.46 -5.71 -4.11
C ALA A 60 26.37 -4.44 -4.99
N VAL A 61 26.14 -3.27 -4.38
CA VAL A 61 25.98 -2.00 -5.09
C VAL A 61 27.26 -1.14 -4.95
N PRO A 62 27.83 -0.61 -6.05
CA PRO A 62 28.91 0.38 -5.98
C PRO A 62 28.48 1.62 -5.20
N GLU A 63 29.40 2.21 -4.42
CA GLU A 63 29.11 3.37 -3.54
C GLU A 63 28.47 4.54 -4.30
N GLU A 64 28.93 4.80 -5.53
CA GLU A 64 28.42 5.89 -6.38
C GLU A 64 26.94 5.72 -6.75
N ARG A 65 26.38 4.51 -6.59
CA ARG A 65 24.98 4.18 -6.85
C ARG A 65 24.14 4.00 -5.59
N TRP A 66 24.74 4.07 -4.40
CA TRP A 66 24.01 3.84 -3.15
C TRP A 66 22.83 4.78 -2.98
N TRP A 67 23.00 6.06 -3.29
CA TRP A 67 21.91 7.03 -3.20
C TRP A 67 20.72 6.62 -4.08
N ALA A 68 20.97 6.30 -5.35
CA ALA A 68 19.91 5.88 -6.27
C ALA A 68 19.23 4.59 -5.81
N ALA A 69 20.00 3.63 -5.30
CA ALA A 69 19.47 2.37 -4.78
C ALA A 69 18.59 2.60 -3.52
N LEU A 70 19.07 3.38 -2.55
CA LEU A 70 18.32 3.73 -1.34
C LEU A 70 17.04 4.51 -1.68
N VAL A 71 17.11 5.48 -2.60
CA VAL A 71 15.92 6.19 -3.10
C VAL A 71 14.93 5.21 -3.73
N SER A 72 15.39 4.21 -4.48
CA SER A 72 14.50 3.19 -5.04
C SER A 72 13.78 2.38 -3.96
N VAL A 73 14.46 2.01 -2.87
CA VAL A 73 13.83 1.32 -1.73
C VAL A 73 12.78 2.21 -1.09
N VAL A 74 13.14 3.45 -0.76
CA VAL A 74 12.22 4.40 -0.11
C VAL A 74 11.01 4.70 -0.99
N ARG A 75 11.18 4.82 -2.31
CA ARG A 75 10.06 5.03 -3.23
C ARG A 75 9.11 3.83 -3.25
N ALA A 76 9.62 2.60 -3.22
CA ALA A 76 8.79 1.40 -3.12
C ALA A 76 7.98 1.38 -1.81
N ASP A 77 8.62 1.69 -0.68
CA ASP A 77 7.94 1.79 0.62
C ASP A 77 6.84 2.87 0.62
N LEU A 78 7.13 4.03 0.02
CA LEU A 78 6.18 5.14 -0.08
C LEU A 78 5.00 4.82 -0.99
N ALA A 79 5.19 4.06 -2.07
CA ALA A 79 4.10 3.64 -2.95
C ALA A 79 3.03 2.84 -2.19
N VAL A 80 3.44 2.08 -1.16
CA VAL A 80 2.53 1.37 -0.26
C VAL A 80 1.97 2.28 0.83
N ALA A 81 2.84 2.90 1.62
CA ALA A 81 2.44 3.57 2.86
C ALA A 81 1.82 4.96 2.62
N LYS A 82 2.27 5.68 1.59
CA LYS A 82 1.92 7.07 1.28
C LYS A 82 1.90 7.31 -0.23
N PRO A 83 0.97 6.67 -0.96
CA PRO A 83 0.90 6.80 -2.41
C PRO A 83 0.82 8.27 -2.84
N GLY A 84 1.63 8.64 -3.83
CA GLY A 84 1.80 10.01 -4.33
C GLY A 84 3.05 10.72 -3.79
N TYR A 85 3.63 10.27 -2.67
CA TYR A 85 4.91 10.78 -2.16
C TYR A 85 6.12 10.06 -2.78
N ASP A 86 5.91 8.89 -3.37
CA ASP A 86 6.91 8.08 -4.08
C ASP A 86 7.41 8.74 -5.38
N ALA A 87 6.66 9.71 -5.93
CA ALA A 87 7.04 10.48 -7.12
C ALA A 87 7.79 11.79 -6.83
N TRP A 88 8.10 12.10 -5.56
CA TRP A 88 8.74 13.36 -5.20
C TRP A 88 10.17 13.46 -5.76
N GLU A 89 10.51 14.63 -6.33
CA GLU A 89 11.79 14.90 -7.00
C GLU A 89 12.68 15.94 -6.29
N GLY A 90 12.24 16.56 -5.19
CA GLY A 90 13.13 17.41 -4.39
C GLY A 90 13.08 18.91 -4.60
N GLU A 91 11.89 19.53 -4.65
CA GLU A 91 11.77 21.00 -4.54
C GLU A 91 11.93 21.52 -3.10
#